data_AF-A0A317G0F7-F1
#
_entry.id   AF-A0A317G0F7-F1
#
_cell.length_a   1.000
_cell.length_b   1.000
_cell.length_c   1.000
_cell.angle_alpha   90.00
_cell.angle_beta   90.00
_cell.angle_gamma   90.00
#
_symmetry.space_group_name_H-M   'P 1'
#
loop_
_entity.id
_entity.type
_entity.pdbx_description
1 polymer ?
#
loop_
_entity_poly.entity_id
_entity_poly.type
_entity_poly.pdbx_seq_one_letter_code
_entity_poly.pdbx_strand_id
1 'polypeptide(L)'
;MGNYRNFTLTTYFVAQATATITEEDLEKQLSFILKHIRLDKVYLEPWRGLMASHDQVEMCKRVFERHGIKVSGGITTVIPTPEGDKEKARLFDTFCYNDPKMRAKLREVTSFLGAHFDEFIIDDFFFTNCMCPECVKEKNAFNKSHGIKSGWQEYRLDLLKRISEEDIIAPARKENPNIKITIKYPNWAESYQETGYNPKEQRELFDNIYAGTETRDPVSTDQHLPRYLSYSLMTYFENMWPDHNGGGWFDTFDMHITEHYLEQAYLTAFSQPKELMLFCFQSIYDNMFTPSLGFQLDKLDDVMDKAGKPVGITCYLPDNCQGEDNIQDFLGMVGLPIVCSPYFPENEDQIMLTRSSAYDPDIIEKLEKYLRENGGNVLVTTGFWEEVGKKGYDLTSIRLRGRKISANRYRVESAAIKGHPTYSFPYSDKPVTIPVAEFRNNSTWAVVKASHDEESFGILLRDDYCDGHIWTIAAPDAFPDYYRMPSPVLSRIRQALPVNGIWFEGPSRISLFAYDNDSFIVYPYVMDNVQREDILVHVKGAKALEEFPKHFPMAQSRVEPLYTEGDEAVFKLSAMPGVFKIYSIIR
;
A
#
# COMPACT_ATOMS: atom_id res chain seq x y z
N MET A 1 -25.32 2.44 -6.11
CA MET A 1 -24.52 3.46 -5.41
C MET A 1 -25.14 3.67 -4.04
N GLY A 2 -24.31 3.62 -2.99
CA GLY A 2 -24.70 3.68 -1.60
C GLY A 2 -24.90 5.11 -1.09
N ASN A 3 -24.73 5.30 0.21
CA ASN A 3 -24.89 6.56 0.91
C ASN A 3 -23.78 7.58 0.59
N TYR A 4 -22.57 7.11 0.28
CA TYR A 4 -21.45 7.93 -0.22
C TYR A 4 -21.34 7.81 -1.75
N ARG A 5 -20.81 8.84 -2.42
CA ARG A 5 -20.74 8.91 -3.88
C ARG A 5 -19.52 8.16 -4.44
N ASN A 6 -18.39 8.23 -3.75
CA ASN A 6 -17.10 7.76 -4.26
C ASN A 6 -16.68 6.38 -3.75
N PHE A 7 -17.35 5.85 -2.73
CA PHE A 7 -17.09 4.52 -2.18
C PHE A 7 -18.35 3.98 -1.51
N THR A 8 -18.42 2.66 -1.37
CA THR A 8 -19.39 2.00 -0.50
C THR A 8 -18.75 1.82 0.87
N LEU A 9 -19.41 2.30 1.93
CA LEU A 9 -18.90 2.09 3.29
C LEU A 9 -19.31 0.71 3.80
N THR A 10 -18.33 -0.13 4.09
CA THR A 10 -18.53 -1.52 4.48
C THR A 10 -17.98 -1.79 5.88
N THR A 11 -18.54 -2.77 6.59
CA THR A 11 -17.96 -3.29 7.84
C THR A 11 -17.95 -4.81 7.87
N TYR A 12 -17.11 -5.39 8.72
CA TYR A 12 -17.06 -6.83 8.95
C TYR A 12 -17.67 -7.19 10.30
N PHE A 13 -18.54 -8.18 10.37
CA PHE A 13 -19.23 -8.61 11.59
C PHE A 13 -18.79 -10.02 11.97
N VAL A 14 -18.05 -10.14 13.09
CA VAL A 14 -17.31 -11.36 13.43
C VAL A 14 -18.21 -12.49 13.96
N ALA A 15 -17.77 -13.74 13.77
CA ALA A 15 -18.57 -14.94 14.04
C ALA A 15 -18.98 -15.10 15.51
N GLN A 16 -18.15 -14.64 16.45
CA GLN A 16 -18.52 -14.67 17.87
C GLN A 16 -19.80 -13.87 18.12
N ALA A 17 -19.93 -12.70 17.48
CA ALA A 17 -21.14 -11.91 17.56
C ALA A 17 -22.26 -12.56 16.74
N THR A 18 -22.00 -13.02 15.50
CA THR A 18 -23.02 -13.68 14.67
C THR A 18 -23.66 -14.86 15.38
N ALA A 19 -22.88 -15.64 16.13
CA ALA A 19 -23.36 -16.84 16.81
C ALA A 19 -24.16 -16.56 18.08
N THR A 20 -24.03 -15.36 18.69
CA THR A 20 -24.50 -15.13 20.07
C THR A 20 -25.33 -13.87 20.28
N ILE A 21 -25.26 -12.88 19.38
CA ILE A 21 -25.92 -11.60 19.56
C ILE A 21 -27.45 -11.75 19.53
N THR A 22 -28.15 -10.95 20.34
CA THR A 22 -29.60 -10.86 20.29
C THR A 22 -30.03 -9.81 19.26
N GLU A 23 -31.27 -9.93 18.75
CA GLU A 23 -31.82 -8.90 17.86
C GLU A 23 -31.86 -7.52 18.54
N GLU A 24 -32.19 -7.46 19.83
CA GLU A 24 -32.22 -6.22 20.62
C GLU A 24 -30.83 -5.57 20.73
N ASP A 25 -29.79 -6.36 21.03
CA ASP A 25 -28.42 -5.84 21.14
C ASP A 25 -27.89 -5.40 19.77
N LEU A 26 -28.19 -6.14 18.70
CA LEU A 26 -27.79 -5.77 17.35
C LEU A 26 -28.44 -4.44 16.93
N GLU A 27 -29.75 -4.27 17.17
CA GLU A 27 -30.47 -3.02 16.91
C GLU A 27 -29.87 -1.83 17.69
N LYS A 28 -29.51 -2.06 18.96
CA LYS A 28 -28.85 -1.04 19.79
C LYS A 28 -27.48 -0.65 19.25
N GLN A 29 -26.63 -1.63 18.93
CA GLN A 29 -25.29 -1.37 18.41
C GLN A 29 -25.34 -0.67 17.05
N LEU A 30 -26.24 -1.14 16.18
CA LEU A 30 -26.46 -0.56 14.87
C LEU A 30 -26.97 0.88 14.96
N SER A 31 -27.90 1.17 15.89
CA SER A 31 -28.39 2.53 16.15
C SER A 31 -27.28 3.50 16.55
N PHE A 32 -26.29 3.05 17.33
CA PHE A 32 -25.11 3.87 17.65
C PHE A 32 -24.27 4.14 16.40
N ILE A 33 -23.95 3.11 15.62
CA ILE A 33 -23.10 3.24 14.44
C ILE A 33 -23.75 4.14 13.39
N LEU A 34 -25.03 3.92 13.07
CA LEU A 34 -25.78 4.69 12.08
C LEU A 34 -26.02 6.15 12.48
N LYS A 35 -25.86 6.50 13.76
CA LYS A 35 -25.87 7.89 14.21
C LYS A 35 -24.63 8.66 13.73
N HIS A 36 -23.53 7.96 13.49
CA HIS A 36 -22.21 8.55 13.25
C HIS A 36 -21.70 8.32 11.83
N ILE A 37 -21.98 7.16 11.23
CA ILE A 37 -21.52 6.80 9.88
C ILE A 37 -22.67 6.26 9.03
N ARG A 38 -22.60 6.46 7.71
CA ARG A 38 -23.63 6.00 6.77
C ARG A 38 -23.22 4.66 6.15
N LEU A 39 -23.48 3.58 6.90
CA LEU A 39 -23.07 2.23 6.50
C LEU A 39 -23.94 1.70 5.35
N ASP A 40 -23.30 1.10 4.33
CA ASP A 40 -23.96 0.58 3.13
C ASP A 40 -24.01 -0.94 3.09
N LYS A 41 -22.96 -1.58 3.61
CA LYS A 41 -22.75 -3.03 3.48
C LYS A 41 -22.11 -3.63 4.73
N VAL A 42 -22.41 -4.89 4.99
CA VAL A 42 -21.76 -5.71 6.01
C VAL A 42 -21.36 -7.08 5.46
N TYR A 43 -20.14 -7.51 5.75
CA TYR A 43 -19.74 -8.92 5.60
C TYR A 43 -19.98 -9.63 6.94
N LEU A 44 -20.97 -10.50 6.98
CA LEU A 44 -21.41 -11.28 8.12
C LEU A 44 -20.67 -12.62 8.15
N GLU A 45 -19.82 -12.80 9.14
CA GLU A 45 -19.02 -14.00 9.31
C GLU A 45 -19.78 -15.05 10.12
N PRO A 46 -20.05 -16.26 9.61
CA PRO A 46 -20.65 -17.34 10.39
C PRO A 46 -19.60 -18.23 11.07
N TRP A 47 -18.32 -18.12 10.70
CA TRP A 47 -17.24 -18.97 11.21
C TRP A 47 -15.97 -18.21 11.57
N ARG A 48 -15.51 -18.43 12.82
CA ARG A 48 -14.17 -18.06 13.32
C ARG A 48 -13.82 -18.93 14.53
N GLY A 49 -13.56 -20.21 14.29
CA GLY A 49 -13.39 -21.21 15.36
C GLY A 49 -14.68 -21.59 16.13
N LEU A 50 -15.75 -20.81 15.96
CA LEU A 50 -17.12 -21.07 16.40
C LEU A 50 -18.05 -20.91 15.19
N MET A 51 -19.05 -21.79 15.06
CA MET A 51 -20.05 -21.76 13.98
C MET A 51 -21.35 -21.12 14.46
N ALA A 52 -21.87 -20.13 13.73
CA ALA A 52 -23.22 -19.60 13.92
C ALA A 52 -24.27 -20.57 13.34
N SER A 53 -25.46 -20.62 13.95
CA SER A 53 -26.56 -21.42 13.41
C SER A 53 -27.23 -20.73 12.21
N HIS A 54 -27.96 -21.51 11.40
CA HIS A 54 -28.80 -20.98 10.32
C HIS A 54 -29.72 -19.86 10.82
N ASP A 55 -30.43 -20.09 11.92
CA ASP A 55 -31.38 -19.12 12.49
C ASP A 55 -30.70 -17.83 12.93
N GLN A 56 -29.47 -17.91 13.48
CA GLN A 56 -28.71 -16.74 13.89
C GLN A 56 -28.23 -15.91 12.70
N VAL A 57 -27.76 -16.57 11.63
CA VAL A 57 -27.36 -15.91 10.39
C VAL A 57 -28.56 -15.19 9.75
N GLU A 58 -29.71 -15.86 9.65
CA GLU A 58 -30.92 -15.25 9.08
C GLU A 58 -31.51 -14.15 9.98
N MET A 59 -31.34 -14.24 11.31
CA MET A 59 -31.66 -13.14 12.22
C MET A 59 -30.80 -11.91 11.94
N CYS A 60 -29.47 -12.07 11.93
CA CYS A 60 -28.55 -10.95 11.67
C CYS A 60 -28.80 -10.32 10.29
N LYS A 61 -28.96 -11.14 9.24
CA LYS A 61 -29.28 -10.69 7.88
C LYS A 61 -30.51 -9.80 7.86
N ARG A 62 -31.62 -10.29 8.42
CA ARG A 62 -32.88 -9.55 8.51
C ARG A 62 -32.70 -8.19 9.21
N VAL A 63 -31.97 -8.15 10.32
CA VAL A 63 -31.76 -6.90 11.05
C VAL A 63 -31.04 -5.87 10.17
N PHE A 64 -29.91 -6.23 9.57
CA PHE A 64 -29.16 -5.32 8.69
C PHE A 64 -29.96 -4.87 7.47
N GLU A 65 -30.65 -5.80 6.81
CA GLU A 65 -31.46 -5.49 5.61
C GLU A 65 -32.63 -4.55 5.91
N ARG A 66 -33.25 -4.63 7.11
CA ARG A 66 -34.28 -3.67 7.55
C ARG A 66 -33.77 -2.23 7.61
N HIS A 67 -32.47 -2.04 7.83
CA HIS A 67 -31.80 -0.73 7.82
C HIS A 67 -31.18 -0.39 6.47
N GLY A 68 -31.50 -1.15 5.41
CA GLY A 68 -31.00 -0.90 4.06
C GLY A 68 -29.53 -1.27 3.83
N ILE A 69 -28.93 -2.04 4.74
CA ILE A 69 -27.53 -2.46 4.65
C ILE A 69 -27.46 -3.78 3.88
N LYS A 70 -26.69 -3.82 2.80
CA LYS A 70 -26.45 -5.05 2.02
C LYS A 70 -25.67 -6.04 2.88
N VAL A 71 -26.08 -7.31 2.89
CA VAL A 71 -25.38 -8.36 3.65
C VAL A 71 -24.66 -9.31 2.69
N SER A 72 -23.45 -9.69 3.05
CA SER A 72 -22.58 -10.64 2.34
C SER A 72 -21.89 -11.55 3.34
N GLY A 73 -21.33 -12.68 2.91
CA GLY A 73 -20.68 -13.62 3.83
C GLY A 73 -19.22 -13.24 4.13
N GLY A 74 -18.72 -13.57 5.31
CA GLY A 74 -17.29 -13.50 5.64
C GLY A 74 -16.76 -14.84 6.15
N ILE A 75 -15.47 -15.10 6.04
CA ILE A 75 -14.82 -16.22 6.73
C ILE A 75 -13.40 -15.88 7.14
N THR A 76 -13.09 -16.08 8.41
CA THR A 76 -11.73 -16.21 8.91
C THR A 76 -11.38 -17.68 9.09
N THR A 77 -10.35 -18.12 8.37
CA THR A 77 -9.88 -19.51 8.39
C THR A 77 -8.99 -19.79 9.58
N VAL A 78 -9.61 -19.74 10.77
CA VAL A 78 -9.05 -20.22 12.04
C VAL A 78 -9.91 -21.33 12.61
N ILE A 79 -9.28 -22.27 13.30
CA ILE A 79 -9.94 -23.42 13.90
C ILE A 79 -9.15 -23.88 15.14
N PRO A 80 -9.82 -24.12 16.30
CA PRO A 80 -9.15 -24.76 17.42
C PRO A 80 -8.64 -26.15 17.04
N THR A 81 -7.70 -26.70 17.81
CA THR A 81 -7.26 -28.09 17.58
C THR A 81 -8.47 -29.03 17.67
N PRO A 82 -8.74 -29.86 16.64
CA PRO A 82 -9.86 -30.80 16.68
C PRO A 82 -9.75 -31.74 17.88
N GLU A 83 -10.90 -32.13 18.43
CA GLU A 83 -10.95 -33.00 19.59
C GLU A 83 -10.20 -34.33 19.33
N GLY A 84 -9.34 -34.71 20.28
CA GLY A 84 -8.51 -35.91 20.21
C GLY A 84 -7.23 -35.79 19.37
N ASP A 85 -7.00 -34.66 18.70
CA ASP A 85 -5.76 -34.41 17.96
C ASP A 85 -4.69 -33.77 18.85
N LYS A 86 -3.42 -33.99 18.50
CA LYS A 86 -2.32 -33.25 19.11
C LYS A 86 -2.31 -31.83 18.57
N GLU A 87 -2.06 -30.87 19.46
CA GLU A 87 -1.87 -29.47 19.09
C GLU A 87 -0.76 -29.31 18.06
N LYS A 88 -0.99 -28.44 17.08
CA LYS A 88 -0.04 -28.10 16.02
C LYS A 88 0.36 -26.65 16.19
N ALA A 89 1.66 -26.37 16.08
CA ALA A 89 2.17 -25.01 16.05
C ALA A 89 1.68 -24.28 14.78
N ARG A 90 0.67 -23.43 14.95
CA ARG A 90 0.02 -22.61 13.91
C ARG A 90 -0.17 -21.23 14.52
N LEU A 91 0.26 -20.19 13.82
CA LEU A 91 0.01 -18.83 14.29
C LEU A 91 -1.50 -18.57 14.25
N PHE A 92 -2.02 -17.99 15.33
CA PHE A 92 -3.44 -17.64 15.49
C PHE A 92 -4.44 -18.76 15.20
N ASP A 93 -4.04 -20.03 15.38
CA ASP A 93 -4.90 -21.19 15.09
C ASP A 93 -5.41 -21.27 13.63
N THR A 94 -4.67 -20.72 12.66
CA THR A 94 -5.00 -20.83 11.23
C THR A 94 -5.06 -22.30 10.77
N PHE A 95 -5.87 -22.65 9.78
CA PHE A 95 -6.06 -24.05 9.37
C PHE A 95 -4.73 -24.74 8.99
N CYS A 96 -4.57 -26.01 9.38
CA CYS A 96 -3.56 -26.88 8.76
C CYS A 96 -4.12 -27.47 7.48
N TYR A 97 -3.68 -26.96 6.34
CA TYR A 97 -4.13 -27.40 5.01
C TYR A 97 -3.62 -28.77 4.56
N ASN A 98 -2.90 -29.49 5.42
CA ASN A 98 -2.59 -30.92 5.21
C ASN A 98 -3.36 -31.83 6.17
N ASP A 99 -4.18 -31.28 7.06
CA ASP A 99 -5.00 -32.07 7.98
C ASP A 99 -6.36 -32.40 7.34
N PRO A 100 -6.70 -33.68 7.14
CA PRO A 100 -7.97 -34.06 6.53
C PRO A 100 -9.21 -33.61 7.33
N LYS A 101 -9.15 -33.58 8.67
CA LYS A 101 -10.27 -33.15 9.52
C LYS A 101 -10.46 -31.65 9.43
N MET A 102 -9.38 -30.87 9.50
CA MET A 102 -9.47 -29.42 9.35
C MET A 102 -9.94 -29.05 7.93
N ARG A 103 -9.41 -29.69 6.88
CA ARG A 103 -9.91 -29.47 5.51
C ARG A 103 -11.39 -29.84 5.35
N ALA A 104 -11.84 -30.94 5.97
CA ALA A 104 -13.25 -31.31 5.97
C ALA A 104 -14.12 -30.24 6.63
N LYS A 105 -13.66 -29.65 7.74
CA LYS A 105 -14.36 -28.53 8.37
C LYS A 105 -14.38 -27.28 7.50
N LEU A 106 -13.30 -26.98 6.80
CA LEU A 106 -13.26 -25.85 5.87
C LEU A 106 -14.32 -26.00 4.76
N ARG A 107 -14.43 -27.19 4.16
CA ARG A 107 -15.47 -27.51 3.16
C ARG A 107 -16.88 -27.38 3.72
N GLU A 108 -17.10 -27.80 4.96
CA GLU A 108 -18.40 -27.64 5.63
C GLU A 108 -18.78 -26.16 5.75
N VAL A 109 -17.84 -25.32 6.19
CA VAL A 109 -18.05 -23.87 6.35
C VAL A 109 -18.27 -23.19 5.00
N THR A 110 -17.51 -23.55 3.97
CA THR A 110 -17.64 -22.92 2.64
C THR A 110 -18.91 -23.36 1.91
N SER A 111 -19.37 -24.60 2.10
CA SER A 111 -20.72 -25.02 1.70
C SER A 111 -21.81 -24.22 2.44
N PHE A 112 -21.67 -24.01 3.75
CA PHE A 112 -22.61 -23.17 4.49
C PHE A 112 -22.68 -21.74 3.92
N LEU A 113 -21.53 -21.12 3.63
CA LEU A 113 -21.50 -19.81 2.96
C LEU A 113 -22.21 -19.83 1.61
N GLY A 114 -21.95 -20.87 0.80
CA GLY A 114 -22.61 -21.12 -0.47
C GLY A 114 -24.13 -21.16 -0.39
N ALA A 115 -24.67 -21.76 0.67
CA ALA A 115 -26.11 -21.90 0.88
C ALA A 115 -26.81 -20.62 1.39
N HIS A 116 -26.07 -19.67 1.98
CA HIS A 116 -26.63 -18.51 2.70
C HIS A 116 -26.39 -17.15 2.06
N PHE A 117 -25.41 -17.03 1.16
CA PHE A 117 -24.98 -15.76 0.59
C PHE A 117 -24.76 -15.86 -0.92
N ASP A 118 -24.92 -14.72 -1.61
CA ASP A 118 -24.59 -14.56 -3.03
C ASP A 118 -23.14 -14.14 -3.26
N GLU A 119 -22.48 -13.61 -2.22
CA GLU A 119 -21.06 -13.30 -2.23
C GLU A 119 -20.44 -13.49 -0.84
N PHE A 120 -19.17 -13.87 -0.78
CA PHE A 120 -18.40 -13.82 0.47
C PHE A 120 -16.95 -13.41 0.27
N ILE A 121 -16.35 -12.89 1.34
CA ILE A 121 -14.93 -12.55 1.41
C ILE A 121 -14.18 -13.47 2.38
N ILE A 122 -12.97 -13.85 2.00
CA ILE A 122 -12.02 -14.61 2.82
C ILE A 122 -11.09 -13.60 3.49
N ASP A 123 -11.03 -13.63 4.82
CA ASP A 123 -10.16 -12.81 5.65
C ASP A 123 -8.67 -13.20 5.50
N ASP A 124 -7.76 -12.31 5.90
CA ASP A 124 -6.32 -12.46 5.64
C ASP A 124 -5.61 -13.55 6.47
N PHE A 125 -6.34 -14.30 7.29
CA PHE A 125 -5.88 -15.49 8.01
C PHE A 125 -5.88 -16.76 7.14
N PHE A 126 -6.09 -16.63 5.82
CA PHE A 126 -6.02 -17.75 4.87
C PHE A 126 -4.61 -18.33 4.68
N PHE A 127 -3.59 -17.68 5.24
CA PHE A 127 -2.20 -18.09 5.17
C PHE A 127 -1.86 -19.38 5.95
N THR A 128 -0.67 -19.94 5.70
CA THR A 128 -0.12 -21.04 6.50
C THR A 128 1.34 -20.85 6.88
N ASN A 129 1.61 -21.02 8.17
CA ASN A 129 2.96 -21.15 8.71
C ASN A 129 3.24 -22.57 9.26
N CYS A 130 2.29 -23.50 9.11
CA CYS A 130 2.33 -24.79 9.78
C CYS A 130 3.47 -25.67 9.25
N MET A 131 4.29 -26.19 10.18
CA MET A 131 5.42 -27.09 9.89
C MET A 131 5.28 -28.43 10.61
N CYS A 132 4.05 -28.93 10.78
CA CYS A 132 3.82 -30.24 11.39
C CYS A 132 4.40 -31.39 10.53
N PRO A 133 4.54 -32.62 11.07
CA PRO A 133 5.13 -33.74 10.34
C PRO A 133 4.53 -34.00 8.95
N GLU A 134 3.21 -33.88 8.81
CA GLU A 134 2.55 -34.05 7.51
C GLU A 134 2.89 -32.91 6.55
N CYS A 135 2.89 -31.65 6.99
CA CYS A 135 3.32 -30.52 6.17
C CYS A 135 4.77 -30.69 5.68
N VAL A 136 5.68 -31.13 6.56
CA VAL A 136 7.09 -31.36 6.21
C VAL A 136 7.22 -32.49 5.19
N LYS A 137 6.47 -33.58 5.39
CA LYS A 137 6.44 -34.73 4.47
C LYS A 137 5.93 -34.34 3.09
N GLU A 138 4.79 -33.67 3.00
CA GLU A 138 4.19 -33.21 1.74
C GLU A 138 5.09 -32.20 1.03
N LYS A 139 5.59 -31.19 1.74
CA LYS A 139 6.56 -30.23 1.19
C LYS A 139 7.83 -30.92 0.68
N ASN A 140 8.32 -31.96 1.35
CA ASN A 140 9.50 -32.70 0.89
C ASN A 140 9.21 -33.52 -0.37
N ALA A 141 8.04 -34.15 -0.44
CA ALA A 141 7.60 -34.86 -1.64
C ALA A 141 7.46 -33.89 -2.83
N PHE A 142 6.77 -32.76 -2.62
CA PHE A 142 6.60 -31.71 -3.62
C PHE A 142 7.95 -31.16 -4.12
N ASN A 143 8.84 -30.77 -3.20
CA ASN A 143 10.15 -30.24 -3.60
C ASN A 143 10.95 -31.26 -4.42
N LYS A 144 10.89 -32.55 -4.03
CA LYS A 144 11.57 -33.63 -4.75
C LYS A 144 11.01 -33.81 -6.17
N SER A 145 9.70 -33.74 -6.36
CA SER A 145 9.08 -33.92 -7.68
C SER A 145 9.29 -32.72 -8.61
N HIS A 146 9.53 -31.53 -8.06
CA HIS A 146 9.72 -30.28 -8.82
C HIS A 146 11.20 -29.84 -8.92
N GLY A 147 12.14 -30.65 -8.44
CA GLY A 147 13.57 -30.31 -8.50
C GLY A 147 13.98 -29.15 -7.58
N ILE A 148 13.17 -28.80 -6.58
CA ILE A 148 13.42 -27.71 -5.64
C ILE A 148 14.33 -28.23 -4.52
N LYS A 149 15.44 -27.55 -4.27
CA LYS A 149 16.44 -28.00 -3.29
C LYS A 149 15.98 -27.85 -1.84
N SER A 150 15.35 -26.72 -1.52
CA SER A 150 14.97 -26.33 -0.15
C SER A 150 13.94 -25.21 -0.18
N GLY A 151 13.35 -24.90 0.97
CA GLY A 151 12.37 -23.81 1.11
C GLY A 151 10.92 -24.27 1.11
N TRP A 152 10.03 -23.35 1.49
CA TRP A 152 8.59 -23.55 1.62
C TRP A 152 7.76 -22.85 0.55
N GLN A 153 8.29 -21.77 -0.04
CA GLN A 153 7.59 -20.87 -0.95
C GLN A 153 6.77 -21.59 -2.04
N GLU A 154 7.44 -22.26 -2.98
CA GLU A 154 6.77 -22.94 -4.10
C GLU A 154 5.69 -23.93 -3.67
N TYR A 155 5.97 -24.68 -2.59
CA TYR A 155 5.00 -25.62 -2.03
C TYR A 155 3.80 -24.91 -1.40
N ARG A 156 4.00 -23.81 -0.68
CA ARG A 156 2.91 -23.06 -0.04
C ARG A 156 2.04 -22.34 -1.08
N LEU A 157 2.65 -21.79 -2.13
CA LEU A 157 1.96 -21.22 -3.28
C LEU A 157 1.06 -22.27 -3.95
N ASP A 158 1.59 -23.47 -4.24
CA ASP A 158 0.80 -24.59 -4.77
C ASP A 158 -0.30 -25.05 -3.82
N LEU A 159 0.04 -25.18 -2.53
CA LEU A 159 -0.90 -25.66 -1.52
C LEU A 159 -2.12 -24.74 -1.43
N LEU A 160 -1.92 -23.43 -1.22
CA LEU A 160 -3.07 -22.52 -1.08
C LEU A 160 -3.83 -22.31 -2.37
N LYS A 161 -3.20 -22.45 -3.54
CA LYS A 161 -3.93 -22.53 -4.81
C LYS A 161 -4.90 -23.73 -4.79
N ARG A 162 -4.41 -24.93 -4.48
CA ARG A 162 -5.27 -26.14 -4.42
C ARG A 162 -6.36 -26.02 -3.37
N ILE A 163 -6.07 -25.47 -2.19
CA ILE A 163 -7.09 -25.22 -1.16
C ILE A 163 -8.15 -24.22 -1.64
N SER A 164 -7.73 -23.18 -2.37
CA SER A 164 -8.66 -22.21 -2.98
C SER A 164 -9.65 -22.92 -3.91
N GLU A 165 -9.16 -23.79 -4.79
CA GLU A 165 -10.00 -24.54 -5.74
C GLU A 165 -10.87 -25.60 -5.05
N GLU A 166 -10.24 -26.49 -4.27
CA GLU A 166 -10.84 -27.73 -3.77
C GLU A 166 -11.71 -27.52 -2.52
N ASP A 167 -11.31 -26.63 -1.62
CA ASP A 167 -11.90 -26.50 -0.28
C ASP A 167 -12.65 -25.19 -0.04
N ILE A 168 -12.41 -24.17 -0.85
CA ILE A 168 -13.14 -22.89 -0.79
C ILE A 168 -14.16 -22.80 -1.93
N ILE A 169 -13.69 -22.77 -3.17
CA ILE A 169 -14.51 -22.45 -4.35
C ILE A 169 -15.47 -23.60 -4.68
N ALA A 170 -14.97 -24.82 -4.83
CA ALA A 170 -15.81 -25.96 -5.25
C ALA A 170 -16.97 -26.27 -4.29
N PRO A 171 -16.80 -26.29 -2.95
CA PRO A 171 -17.91 -26.55 -2.03
C PRO A 171 -18.93 -25.41 -2.01
N ALA A 172 -18.50 -24.15 -2.08
CA ALA A 172 -19.41 -23.01 -2.13
C ALA A 172 -20.22 -22.98 -3.42
N ARG A 173 -19.56 -23.17 -4.58
CA ARG A 173 -20.22 -23.19 -5.90
C ARG A 173 -21.14 -24.39 -6.11
N LYS A 174 -20.93 -25.48 -5.37
CA LYS A 174 -21.85 -26.62 -5.36
C LYS A 174 -23.23 -26.23 -4.79
N GLU A 175 -23.25 -25.42 -3.74
CA GLU A 175 -24.48 -24.94 -3.12
C GLU A 175 -25.09 -23.76 -3.89
N ASN A 176 -24.25 -22.83 -4.38
CA ASN A 176 -24.67 -21.72 -5.22
C ASN A 176 -23.71 -21.52 -6.41
N PRO A 177 -24.03 -22.01 -7.62
CA PRO A 177 -23.17 -21.89 -8.79
C PRO A 177 -22.83 -20.46 -9.21
N ASN A 178 -23.60 -19.47 -8.76
CA ASN A 178 -23.41 -18.06 -9.11
C ASN A 178 -22.67 -17.26 -8.02
N ILE A 179 -22.26 -17.90 -6.92
CA ILE A 179 -21.62 -17.21 -5.79
C ILE A 179 -20.34 -16.49 -6.22
N LYS A 180 -20.18 -15.26 -5.74
CA LYS A 180 -18.99 -14.44 -5.93
C LYS A 180 -18.06 -14.56 -4.74
N ILE A 181 -16.81 -14.93 -5.00
CA ILE A 181 -15.84 -15.19 -3.93
C ILE A 181 -14.69 -14.19 -4.06
N THR A 182 -14.43 -13.48 -2.97
CA THR A 182 -13.37 -12.48 -2.87
C THR A 182 -12.28 -12.97 -1.92
N ILE A 183 -11.01 -12.89 -2.33
CA ILE A 183 -9.87 -13.13 -1.45
C ILE A 183 -9.30 -11.80 -0.95
N LYS A 184 -9.19 -11.63 0.37
CA LYS A 184 -8.42 -10.52 0.95
C LYS A 184 -6.94 -10.90 0.96
N TYR A 185 -6.10 -10.02 0.44
CA TYR A 185 -4.65 -10.08 0.63
C TYR A 185 -4.23 -9.17 1.79
N PRO A 186 -3.37 -9.64 2.71
CA PRO A 186 -2.99 -8.87 3.90
C PRO A 186 -2.12 -7.64 3.58
N ASN A 187 -2.01 -6.72 4.52
CA ASN A 187 -1.10 -5.56 4.45
C ASN A 187 0.42 -5.91 4.35
N TRP A 188 0.85 -7.12 4.73
CA TRP A 188 2.24 -7.57 4.73
C TRP A 188 2.67 -8.21 3.39
N ALA A 189 2.59 -7.48 2.28
CA ALA A 189 2.89 -8.00 0.94
C ALA A 189 4.24 -8.76 0.82
N GLU A 190 5.24 -8.35 1.60
CA GLU A 190 6.56 -8.98 1.66
C GLU A 190 6.53 -10.45 2.11
N SER A 191 5.50 -10.90 2.81
CA SER A 191 5.41 -12.26 3.37
C SER A 191 4.46 -13.20 2.60
N TYR A 192 3.86 -12.76 1.50
CA TYR A 192 2.83 -13.51 0.78
C TYR A 192 3.29 -14.90 0.35
N GLN A 193 4.34 -14.99 -0.45
CA GLN A 193 4.81 -16.24 -1.03
C GLN A 193 5.44 -17.16 0.02
N GLU A 194 5.97 -16.59 1.11
CA GLU A 194 6.43 -17.37 2.26
C GLU A 194 5.28 -18.01 3.02
N THR A 195 4.06 -17.50 2.93
CA THR A 195 2.90 -18.00 3.68
C THR A 195 1.79 -18.57 2.81
N GLY A 196 1.95 -18.51 1.48
CA GLY A 196 1.13 -19.18 0.46
C GLY A 196 0.20 -18.28 -0.33
N TYR A 197 0.13 -16.98 -0.04
CA TYR A 197 -0.62 -16.05 -0.90
C TYR A 197 0.08 -15.93 -2.25
N ASN A 198 -0.70 -16.12 -3.32
CA ASN A 198 -0.24 -16.09 -4.69
C ASN A 198 -1.16 -15.21 -5.54
N PRO A 199 -1.06 -13.86 -5.45
CA PRO A 199 -1.91 -12.96 -6.22
C PRO A 199 -1.95 -13.26 -7.73
N LYS A 200 -0.82 -13.67 -8.30
CA LYS A 200 -0.70 -14.01 -9.72
C LYS A 200 -1.67 -15.10 -10.16
N GLU A 201 -1.71 -16.20 -9.42
CA GLU A 201 -2.52 -17.38 -9.79
C GLU A 201 -3.89 -17.39 -9.13
N GLN A 202 -4.00 -16.97 -7.87
CA GLN A 202 -5.26 -17.00 -7.14
C GLN A 202 -6.28 -16.00 -7.70
N ARG A 203 -5.83 -14.85 -8.25
CA ARG A 203 -6.75 -13.92 -8.91
C ARG A 203 -7.49 -14.55 -10.08
N GLU A 204 -6.90 -15.53 -10.76
CA GLU A 204 -7.56 -16.25 -11.88
C GLU A 204 -8.62 -17.25 -11.40
N LEU A 205 -8.65 -17.56 -10.09
CA LEU A 205 -9.59 -18.50 -9.48
C LEU A 205 -10.79 -17.80 -8.82
N PHE A 206 -10.53 -16.68 -8.15
CA PHE A 206 -11.52 -15.89 -7.43
C PHE A 206 -12.24 -14.89 -8.35
N ASP A 207 -13.38 -14.37 -7.90
CA ASP A 207 -14.15 -13.39 -8.68
C ASP A 207 -13.61 -11.95 -8.48
N ASN A 208 -13.08 -11.66 -7.28
CA ASN A 208 -12.49 -10.38 -6.92
C ASN A 208 -11.34 -10.57 -5.93
N ILE A 209 -10.57 -9.50 -5.72
CA ILE A 209 -9.54 -9.37 -4.68
C ILE A 209 -9.89 -8.23 -3.73
N TYR A 210 -9.23 -8.16 -2.58
CA TYR A 210 -9.40 -7.08 -1.61
C TYR A 210 -8.07 -6.80 -0.93
N ALA A 211 -7.77 -5.54 -0.59
CA ALA A 211 -6.48 -5.15 -0.02
C ALA A 211 -6.56 -4.88 1.49
N GLY A 212 -5.63 -5.47 2.25
CA GLY A 212 -5.35 -5.07 3.63
C GLY A 212 -4.62 -3.74 3.64
N THR A 213 -5.34 -2.68 3.97
CA THR A 213 -4.79 -1.32 4.07
C THR A 213 -4.51 -0.92 5.51
N GLU A 214 -4.67 -1.86 6.45
CA GLU A 214 -4.34 -1.62 7.84
C GLU A 214 -2.86 -1.31 8.01
N THR A 215 -2.53 -0.13 8.53
CA THR A 215 -1.15 0.25 8.86
C THR A 215 -0.98 0.28 10.37
N ARG A 216 0.25 0.09 10.83
CA ARG A 216 0.59 0.01 12.25
C ARG A 216 1.52 1.14 12.64
N ASP A 217 1.67 1.36 13.94
CA ASP A 217 2.83 2.09 14.44
C ASP A 217 4.07 1.22 14.27
N PRO A 218 5.00 1.56 13.35
CA PRO A 218 6.17 0.73 13.07
C PRO A 218 7.19 0.72 14.23
N VAL A 219 7.03 1.57 15.24
CA VAL A 219 7.94 1.63 16.40
C VAL A 219 7.51 0.67 17.51
N SER A 220 6.20 0.50 17.71
CA SER A 220 5.65 -0.22 18.87
C SER A 220 5.00 -1.56 18.54
N THR A 221 4.86 -1.90 17.26
CA THR A 221 4.25 -3.15 16.78
C THR A 221 5.27 -4.05 16.07
N ASP A 222 4.89 -5.30 15.82
CA ASP A 222 5.71 -6.30 15.13
C ASP A 222 5.74 -6.12 13.60
N GLN A 223 4.87 -5.29 13.03
CA GLN A 223 4.78 -5.05 11.59
C GLN A 223 5.50 -3.75 11.19
N HIS A 224 6.33 -3.82 10.15
CA HIS A 224 7.06 -2.66 9.61
C HIS A 224 6.31 -2.02 8.43
N LEU A 225 5.13 -1.46 8.70
CA LEU A 225 4.20 -0.99 7.67
C LEU A 225 4.11 0.55 7.67
N PRO A 226 4.76 1.24 6.72
CA PRO A 226 4.70 2.69 6.65
C PRO A 226 3.29 3.15 6.27
N ARG A 227 2.89 4.35 6.70
CA ARG A 227 1.53 4.85 6.52
C ARG A 227 1.09 4.90 5.04
N TYR A 228 2.02 5.21 4.13
CA TYR A 228 1.75 5.27 2.67
C TYR A 228 1.28 3.93 2.07
N LEU A 229 1.52 2.80 2.77
CA LEU A 229 1.11 1.47 2.33
C LEU A 229 -0.40 1.34 2.08
N SER A 230 -1.23 2.03 2.87
CA SER A 230 -2.68 2.06 2.66
C SER A 230 -3.09 2.57 1.27
N TYR A 231 -2.23 3.39 0.63
CA TYR A 231 -2.39 3.86 -0.74
C TYR A 231 -1.65 2.97 -1.75
N SER A 232 -0.36 2.67 -1.51
CA SER A 232 0.46 1.97 -2.50
C SER A 232 -0.05 0.55 -2.79
N LEU A 233 -0.47 -0.19 -1.78
CA LEU A 233 -0.97 -1.56 -1.95
C LEU A 233 -2.31 -1.59 -2.69
N MET A 234 -3.16 -0.58 -2.47
CA MET A 234 -4.37 -0.39 -3.27
C MET A 234 -4.04 -0.19 -4.74
N THR A 235 -3.08 0.70 -5.05
CA THR A 235 -2.67 0.94 -6.44
C THR A 235 -2.00 -0.29 -7.07
N TYR A 236 -1.25 -1.08 -6.28
CA TYR A 236 -0.67 -2.35 -6.73
C TYR A 236 -1.74 -3.31 -7.21
N PHE A 237 -2.78 -3.54 -6.41
CA PHE A 237 -3.86 -4.46 -6.76
C PHE A 237 -4.78 -3.94 -7.86
N GLU A 238 -5.07 -2.63 -7.89
CA GLU A 238 -5.85 -2.03 -8.98
C GLU A 238 -5.08 -2.09 -10.31
N ASN A 239 -3.77 -1.87 -10.32
CA ASN A 239 -2.94 -2.02 -11.53
C ASN A 239 -2.71 -3.50 -11.91
N MET A 240 -2.74 -4.41 -10.92
CA MET A 240 -2.67 -5.85 -11.15
C MET A 240 -3.92 -6.37 -11.86
N TRP A 241 -5.09 -5.98 -11.40
CA TRP A 241 -6.35 -6.46 -11.96
C TRP A 241 -7.42 -5.36 -11.88
N PRO A 242 -7.40 -4.43 -12.86
CA PRO A 242 -8.31 -3.30 -12.87
C PRO A 242 -9.76 -3.74 -12.77
N ASP A 243 -10.56 -2.99 -12.02
CA ASP A 243 -11.97 -3.26 -11.74
C ASP A 243 -12.28 -4.50 -10.87
N HIS A 244 -11.29 -5.28 -10.46
CA HIS A 244 -11.52 -6.47 -9.62
C HIS A 244 -11.01 -6.31 -8.18
N ASN A 245 -10.37 -5.17 -7.86
CA ASN A 245 -10.08 -4.82 -6.46
C ASN A 245 -11.35 -4.26 -5.79
N GLY A 246 -11.88 -5.02 -4.83
CA GLY A 246 -13.11 -4.68 -4.12
C GLY A 246 -12.95 -3.48 -3.19
N GLY A 247 -11.75 -3.19 -2.67
CA GLY A 247 -11.54 -2.07 -1.77
C GLY A 247 -10.40 -2.27 -0.79
N GLY A 248 -10.32 -1.34 0.17
CA GLY A 248 -9.33 -1.38 1.25
C GLY A 248 -9.97 -1.69 2.60
N TRP A 249 -9.30 -2.55 3.37
CA TRP A 249 -9.69 -3.02 4.69
C TRP A 249 -8.78 -2.37 5.73
N PHE A 250 -9.33 -1.83 6.80
CA PHE A 250 -8.53 -1.29 7.89
C PHE A 250 -9.21 -1.43 9.24
N ASP A 251 -8.45 -1.33 10.33
CA ASP A 251 -8.93 -1.61 11.67
C ASP A 251 -8.47 -0.58 12.71
N THR A 252 -9.10 -0.68 13.89
CA THR A 252 -8.82 0.17 15.04
C THR A 252 -7.66 -0.34 15.91
N PHE A 253 -7.01 -1.43 15.52
CA PHE A 253 -6.03 -2.11 16.36
C PHE A 253 -4.64 -1.50 16.23
N ASP A 254 -3.91 -1.56 17.34
CA ASP A 254 -2.56 -1.03 17.49
C ASP A 254 -2.39 0.43 17.05
N MET A 255 -3.46 1.21 17.14
CA MET A 255 -3.51 2.65 16.92
C MET A 255 -3.52 3.39 18.25
N HIS A 256 -2.49 4.22 18.48
CA HIS A 256 -2.33 4.95 19.76
C HIS A 256 -2.94 6.35 19.75
N ILE A 257 -3.17 6.92 18.57
CA ILE A 257 -3.82 8.22 18.38
C ILE A 257 -4.91 8.14 17.32
N THR A 258 -5.94 8.98 17.46
CA THR A 258 -7.14 8.92 16.60
C THR A 258 -6.80 9.21 15.14
N GLU A 259 -5.88 10.14 14.90
CA GLU A 259 -5.44 10.55 13.57
C GLU A 259 -4.78 9.41 12.80
N HIS A 260 -4.09 8.47 13.48
CA HIS A 260 -3.54 7.29 12.82
C HIS A 260 -4.65 6.35 12.36
N TYR A 261 -5.75 6.21 13.09
CA TYR A 261 -6.89 5.46 12.57
C TYR A 261 -7.50 6.15 11.35
N LEU A 262 -7.73 7.46 11.44
CA LEU A 262 -8.31 8.24 10.34
C LEU A 262 -7.44 8.25 9.08
N GLU A 263 -6.12 8.29 9.24
CA GLU A 263 -5.17 8.24 8.12
C GLU A 263 -5.29 6.96 7.29
N GLN A 264 -5.66 5.82 7.91
CA GLN A 264 -5.91 4.59 7.14
C GLN A 264 -7.05 4.83 6.16
N ALA A 265 -8.16 5.43 6.62
CA ALA A 265 -9.28 5.79 5.75
C ALA A 265 -8.89 6.79 4.65
N TYR A 266 -8.11 7.82 4.98
CA TYR A 266 -7.72 8.86 4.01
C TYR A 266 -6.87 8.28 2.88
N LEU A 267 -5.81 7.56 3.25
CA LEU A 267 -4.84 7.05 2.30
C LEU A 267 -5.45 5.95 1.43
N THR A 268 -6.31 5.10 2.02
CA THR A 268 -7.12 4.15 1.25
C THR A 268 -8.04 4.89 0.28
N ALA A 269 -8.77 5.93 0.70
CA ALA A 269 -9.65 6.66 -0.21
C ALA A 269 -8.91 7.42 -1.32
N PHE A 270 -7.72 7.95 -1.06
CA PHE A 270 -6.91 8.62 -2.10
C PHE A 270 -6.56 7.72 -3.28
N SER A 271 -6.64 6.39 -3.10
CA SER A 271 -6.47 5.39 -4.15
C SER A 271 -7.74 5.10 -4.98
N GLN A 272 -8.86 5.77 -4.70
CA GLN A 272 -10.17 5.59 -5.36
C GLN A 272 -10.75 4.16 -5.23
N PRO A 273 -10.94 3.64 -4.00
CA PRO A 273 -11.44 2.28 -3.76
C PRO A 273 -12.94 2.17 -4.07
N LYS A 274 -13.40 0.97 -4.46
CA LYS A 274 -14.84 0.67 -4.58
C LYS A 274 -15.52 0.60 -3.21
N GLU A 275 -14.86 -0.05 -2.24
CA GLU A 275 -15.32 -0.18 -0.86
C GLU A 275 -14.27 0.32 0.15
N LEU A 276 -14.74 0.96 1.24
CA LEU A 276 -13.96 1.22 2.44
C LEU A 276 -14.46 0.31 3.57
N MET A 277 -13.66 -0.68 3.96
CA MET A 277 -14.03 -1.68 4.96
C MET A 277 -13.49 -1.34 6.35
N LEU A 278 -14.42 -1.23 7.31
CA LEU A 278 -14.15 -1.05 8.73
C LEU A 278 -14.13 -2.41 9.44
N PHE A 279 -12.93 -2.89 9.76
CA PHE A 279 -12.76 -4.08 10.59
C PHE A 279 -12.59 -3.69 12.07
N CYS A 280 -13.48 -4.09 12.96
CA CYS A 280 -14.76 -4.78 12.72
C CYS A 280 -15.91 -4.03 13.39
N PHE A 281 -17.15 -4.38 13.04
CA PHE A 281 -18.38 -3.80 13.58
C PHE A 281 -18.33 -3.71 15.11
N GLN A 282 -17.87 -4.78 15.75
CA GLN A 282 -17.74 -4.87 17.20
C GLN A 282 -16.70 -3.89 17.76
N SER A 283 -15.64 -3.59 17.00
CA SER A 283 -14.58 -2.66 17.40
C SER A 283 -14.95 -1.19 17.18
N ILE A 284 -15.89 -0.90 16.28
CA ILE A 284 -16.38 0.47 16.00
C ILE A 284 -17.66 0.82 16.79
N TYR A 285 -18.29 -0.15 17.45
CA TYR A 285 -19.36 0.13 18.41
C TYR A 285 -18.80 0.72 19.71
N ASP A 286 -19.46 1.76 20.24
CA ASP A 286 -19.07 2.47 21.47
C ASP A 286 -17.59 2.90 21.51
N ASN A 287 -17.08 3.31 20.34
CA ASN A 287 -15.68 3.69 20.16
C ASN A 287 -15.55 5.16 19.72
N MET A 288 -14.60 5.88 20.31
CA MET A 288 -14.30 7.29 19.98
C MET A 288 -13.88 7.51 18.53
N PHE A 289 -13.39 6.47 17.85
CA PHE A 289 -12.99 6.53 16.45
C PHE A 289 -14.19 6.72 15.52
N THR A 290 -15.37 6.19 15.86
CA THR A 290 -16.54 6.16 14.98
C THR A 290 -17.13 7.55 14.72
N PRO A 291 -17.38 8.41 15.73
CA PRO A 291 -17.80 9.78 15.47
C PRO A 291 -16.77 10.59 14.67
N SER A 292 -15.49 10.42 14.98
CA SER A 292 -14.39 11.12 14.31
C SER A 292 -14.28 10.73 12.84
N LEU A 293 -14.39 9.43 12.55
CA LEU A 293 -14.38 8.90 11.20
C LEU A 293 -15.60 9.37 10.40
N GLY A 294 -16.80 9.34 10.98
CA GLY A 294 -18.01 9.80 10.32
C GLY A 294 -17.92 11.23 9.80
N PHE A 295 -17.40 12.13 10.64
CA PHE A 295 -17.15 13.52 10.25
C PHE A 295 -16.16 13.63 9.07
N GLN A 296 -15.15 12.76 9.04
CA GLN A 296 -14.13 12.80 7.99
C GLN A 296 -14.58 12.10 6.70
N LEU A 297 -15.42 11.06 6.78
CA LEU A 297 -15.94 10.37 5.61
C LEU A 297 -16.76 11.29 4.71
N ASP A 298 -17.57 12.19 5.29
CA ASP A 298 -18.33 13.18 4.51
C ASP A 298 -17.39 14.14 3.75
N LYS A 299 -16.32 14.60 4.42
CA LYS A 299 -15.31 15.44 3.77
C LYS A 299 -14.52 14.67 2.72
N LEU A 300 -14.20 13.42 2.99
CA LEU A 300 -13.43 12.56 2.11
C LEU A 300 -14.22 12.29 0.84
N ASP A 301 -15.51 11.99 0.95
CA ASP A 301 -16.42 11.85 -0.19
C ASP A 301 -16.50 13.14 -1.03
N ASP A 302 -16.59 14.31 -0.40
CA ASP A 302 -16.56 15.58 -1.14
C ASP A 302 -15.21 15.85 -1.84
N VAL A 303 -14.09 15.51 -1.19
CA VAL A 303 -12.74 15.67 -1.79
C VAL A 303 -12.54 14.71 -2.95
N MET A 304 -13.05 13.48 -2.83
CA MET A 304 -12.92 12.44 -3.84
C MET A 304 -13.73 12.71 -5.11
N ASP A 305 -14.79 13.54 -5.04
CA ASP A 305 -15.46 14.06 -6.25
C ASP A 305 -14.52 14.82 -7.21
N LYS A 306 -13.38 15.30 -6.71
CA LYS A 306 -12.39 16.07 -7.48
C LYS A 306 -11.19 15.24 -7.93
N ALA A 307 -10.98 14.07 -7.32
CA ALA A 307 -9.87 13.20 -7.66
C ALA A 307 -10.16 12.44 -8.97
N GLY A 308 -9.09 12.15 -9.72
CA GLY A 308 -9.12 11.29 -10.90
C GLY A 308 -8.56 9.92 -10.57
N LYS A 309 -8.09 9.19 -11.59
CA LYS A 309 -7.33 7.96 -11.38
C LYS A 309 -5.96 8.30 -10.81
N PRO A 310 -5.49 7.60 -9.75
CA PRO A 310 -4.13 7.74 -9.24
C PRO A 310 -3.06 7.58 -10.33
N VAL A 311 -2.10 8.50 -10.39
CA VAL A 311 -0.92 8.44 -11.27
C VAL A 311 0.34 8.82 -10.50
N GLY A 312 1.49 8.31 -10.93
CA GLY A 312 2.73 8.45 -10.17
C GLY A 312 3.95 7.90 -10.90
N ILE A 313 5.07 7.90 -10.19
CA ILE A 313 6.24 7.12 -10.54
C ILE A 313 5.88 5.66 -10.32
N THR A 314 5.80 4.87 -11.39
CA THR A 314 5.33 3.48 -11.28
C THR A 314 6.46 2.58 -10.76
N CYS A 315 6.35 2.15 -9.51
CA CYS A 315 7.23 1.18 -8.89
C CYS A 315 6.89 -0.24 -9.36
N TYR A 316 7.84 -0.85 -10.07
CA TYR A 316 7.67 -2.21 -10.61
C TYR A 316 8.00 -3.27 -9.55
N LEU A 317 6.98 -4.01 -9.13
CA LEU A 317 7.06 -5.05 -8.11
C LEU A 317 6.56 -6.38 -8.70
N PRO A 318 7.39 -7.13 -9.44
CA PRO A 318 6.94 -8.36 -10.09
C PRO A 318 6.39 -9.39 -9.10
N ASP A 319 5.51 -10.27 -9.57
CA ASP A 319 4.88 -11.29 -8.71
C ASP A 319 5.92 -12.06 -7.86
N ASN A 320 5.65 -12.19 -6.56
CA ASN A 320 6.51 -12.89 -5.58
C ASN A 320 7.91 -12.28 -5.37
N CYS A 321 8.13 -11.02 -5.77
CA CYS A 321 9.39 -10.33 -5.55
C CYS A 321 9.73 -10.13 -4.06
N GLN A 322 11.02 -9.89 -3.78
CA GLN A 322 11.54 -9.65 -2.43
C GLN A 322 12.66 -8.62 -2.42
N GLY A 323 12.77 -7.90 -1.29
CA GLY A 323 13.90 -7.05 -0.99
C GLY A 323 13.59 -5.56 -1.04
N GLU A 324 14.19 -4.82 -0.11
CA GLU A 324 13.85 -3.42 0.16
C GLU A 324 12.37 -3.23 0.51
N ASP A 325 11.86 -4.10 1.39
CA ASP A 325 10.47 -4.13 1.82
C ASP A 325 9.97 -2.73 2.20
N ASN A 326 8.89 -2.30 1.55
CA ASN A 326 8.23 -1.00 1.75
C ASN A 326 9.07 0.25 1.43
N ILE A 327 10.21 0.15 0.73
CA ILE A 327 11.02 1.33 0.36
C ILE A 327 10.23 2.37 -0.44
N GLN A 328 9.31 1.91 -1.31
CA GLN A 328 8.40 2.75 -2.06
C GLN A 328 7.51 3.59 -1.14
N ASP A 329 7.10 3.05 0.00
CA ASP A 329 6.22 3.74 0.94
C ASP A 329 6.97 4.82 1.71
N PHE A 330 8.22 4.55 2.10
CA PHE A 330 9.09 5.57 2.71
C PHE A 330 9.39 6.73 1.76
N LEU A 331 9.62 6.43 0.48
CA LEU A 331 9.80 7.43 -0.56
C LEU A 331 8.49 8.21 -0.83
N GLY A 332 7.35 7.52 -0.78
CA GLY A 332 6.02 8.10 -0.81
C GLY A 332 5.80 9.10 0.31
N MET A 333 6.16 8.74 1.54
CA MET A 333 6.07 9.58 2.73
C MET A 333 7.02 10.80 2.72
N VAL A 334 8.04 10.81 1.84
CA VAL A 334 8.86 12.00 1.58
C VAL A 334 8.50 12.72 0.29
N GLY A 335 7.32 12.47 -0.27
CA GLY A 335 6.73 13.35 -1.28
C GLY A 335 7.01 12.96 -2.73
N LEU A 336 7.49 11.75 -2.99
CA LEU A 336 7.46 11.17 -4.33
C LEU A 336 6.10 10.49 -4.55
N PRO A 337 5.29 10.90 -5.53
CA PRO A 337 4.00 10.27 -5.80
C PRO A 337 4.24 8.90 -6.44
N ILE A 338 4.22 7.82 -5.66
CA ILE A 338 4.54 6.47 -6.13
C ILE A 338 3.25 5.66 -6.26
N VAL A 339 3.07 5.02 -7.41
CA VAL A 339 2.05 3.98 -7.61
C VAL A 339 2.75 2.66 -7.88
N CYS A 340 2.12 1.53 -7.58
CA CYS A 340 2.77 0.22 -7.69
C CYS A 340 2.11 -0.62 -8.80
N SER A 341 2.90 -1.49 -9.46
CA SER A 341 2.39 -2.42 -10.47
C SER A 341 3.23 -3.70 -10.53
N PRO A 342 2.60 -4.88 -10.72
CA PRO A 342 3.32 -6.13 -10.99
C PRO A 342 3.74 -6.30 -12.45
N TYR A 343 3.35 -5.36 -13.33
CA TYR A 343 3.69 -5.38 -14.74
C TYR A 343 4.71 -4.29 -15.06
N PHE A 344 5.71 -4.63 -15.87
CA PHE A 344 6.75 -3.67 -16.23
C PHE A 344 6.13 -2.49 -17.00
N PRO A 345 6.25 -1.25 -16.49
CA PRO A 345 5.53 -0.08 -17.00
C PRO A 345 6.17 0.52 -18.24
N GLU A 346 6.16 -0.19 -19.38
CA GLU A 346 6.83 0.26 -20.61
C GLU A 346 6.34 1.61 -21.14
N ASN A 347 5.08 1.98 -20.87
CA ASN A 347 4.45 3.19 -21.43
C ASN A 347 4.33 4.35 -20.44
N GLU A 348 4.89 4.22 -19.23
CA GLU A 348 4.84 5.27 -18.22
C GLU A 348 5.99 6.26 -18.42
N ASP A 349 5.77 7.54 -18.12
CA ASP A 349 6.81 8.57 -18.25
C ASP A 349 7.95 8.39 -17.23
N GLN A 350 7.61 7.84 -16.06
CA GLN A 350 8.52 7.67 -14.93
C GLN A 350 8.28 6.33 -14.24
N ILE A 351 9.36 5.58 -14.04
CA ILE A 351 9.32 4.27 -13.39
C ILE A 351 10.29 4.22 -12.22
N MET A 352 10.02 3.35 -11.25
CA MET A 352 10.91 3.09 -10.12
C MET A 352 11.28 1.62 -10.07
N LEU A 353 12.57 1.34 -9.94
CA LEU A 353 13.16 0.02 -9.82
C LEU A 353 13.91 -0.12 -8.49
N THR A 354 13.54 -1.13 -7.71
CA THR A 354 14.10 -1.45 -6.40
C THR A 354 14.78 -2.80 -6.42
N ARG A 355 15.39 -3.24 -5.32
CA ARG A 355 15.89 -4.60 -5.19
C ARG A 355 14.82 -5.65 -5.54
N SER A 356 13.57 -5.41 -5.16
CA SER A 356 12.44 -6.28 -5.55
C SER A 356 12.28 -6.41 -7.07
N SER A 357 12.46 -5.33 -7.83
CA SER A 357 12.33 -5.35 -9.30
C SER A 357 13.38 -6.26 -9.96
N ALA A 358 14.53 -6.49 -9.32
CA ALA A 358 15.59 -7.35 -9.84
C ALA A 358 15.25 -8.85 -9.78
N TYR A 359 14.11 -9.23 -9.19
CA TYR A 359 13.56 -10.58 -9.27
C TYR A 359 13.24 -10.99 -10.72
N ASP A 360 12.90 -10.04 -11.57
CA ASP A 360 12.66 -10.27 -12.99
C ASP A 360 13.99 -10.54 -13.73
N PRO A 361 14.19 -11.74 -14.31
CA PRO A 361 15.46 -12.11 -14.94
C PRO A 361 15.81 -11.25 -16.16
N ASP A 362 14.80 -10.64 -16.79
CA ASP A 362 14.91 -9.86 -18.02
C ASP A 362 14.92 -8.34 -17.75
N ILE A 363 15.01 -7.93 -16.47
CA ILE A 363 14.85 -6.52 -16.07
C ILE A 363 15.85 -5.56 -16.72
N ILE A 364 17.09 -6.01 -16.98
CA ILE A 364 18.10 -5.17 -17.62
C ILE A 364 17.76 -4.92 -19.09
N GLU A 365 17.25 -5.94 -19.80
CA GLU A 365 16.82 -5.79 -21.19
C GLU A 365 15.62 -4.85 -21.29
N LYS A 366 14.63 -5.03 -20.40
CA LYS A 366 13.45 -4.16 -20.30
C LYS A 366 13.84 -2.71 -19.99
N LEU A 367 14.76 -2.51 -19.06
CA LEU A 367 15.28 -1.18 -18.71
C LEU A 367 16.04 -0.52 -19.87
N GLU A 368 16.93 -1.25 -20.56
CA GLU A 368 17.65 -0.72 -21.72
C GLU A 368 16.67 -0.30 -22.83
N LYS A 369 15.68 -1.14 -23.12
CA LYS A 369 14.61 -0.84 -24.08
C LYS A 369 13.84 0.42 -23.69
N TYR A 370 13.39 0.52 -22.44
CA TYR A 370 12.67 1.69 -21.91
C TYR A 370 13.48 2.99 -22.06
N LEU A 371 14.78 2.96 -21.73
CA LEU A 371 15.65 4.12 -21.85
C LEU A 371 15.89 4.53 -23.31
N ARG A 372 16.17 3.55 -24.18
CA ARG A 372 16.54 3.78 -25.58
C ARG A 372 15.37 4.18 -26.47
N GLU A 373 14.23 3.52 -26.29
CA GLU A 373 13.08 3.65 -27.21
C GLU A 373 12.10 4.72 -26.76
N ASN A 374 11.95 4.93 -25.45
CA ASN A 374 10.95 5.85 -24.90
C ASN A 374 11.56 7.14 -24.33
N GLY A 375 12.90 7.26 -24.28
CA GLY A 375 13.57 8.35 -23.57
C GLY A 375 13.18 8.37 -22.08
N GLY A 376 12.90 7.19 -21.54
CA GLY A 376 12.26 7.05 -20.24
C GLY A 376 13.10 7.60 -19.08
N ASN A 377 12.42 8.04 -18.03
CA ASN A 377 13.05 8.51 -16.81
C ASN A 377 12.85 7.46 -15.70
N VAL A 378 13.91 7.02 -15.05
CA VAL A 378 13.85 5.94 -14.05
C VAL A 378 14.54 6.33 -12.75
N LEU A 379 13.87 6.06 -11.62
CA LEU A 379 14.48 6.06 -10.30
C LEU A 379 14.90 4.64 -9.94
N VAL A 380 16.18 4.46 -9.61
CA VAL A 380 16.77 3.17 -9.24
C VAL A 380 17.37 3.25 -7.84
N THR A 381 17.13 2.26 -7.00
CA THR A 381 17.78 2.20 -5.68
C THR A 381 19.18 1.60 -5.78
N THR A 382 20.04 1.90 -4.82
CA THR A 382 21.30 1.15 -4.67
C THR A 382 21.08 -0.35 -4.47
N GLY A 383 19.98 -0.78 -3.85
CA GLY A 383 19.68 -2.20 -3.70
C GLY A 383 19.40 -2.91 -5.03
N PHE A 384 18.78 -2.24 -6.00
CA PHE A 384 18.63 -2.77 -7.36
C PHE A 384 19.99 -3.02 -8.02
N TRP A 385 20.89 -2.03 -7.98
CA TRP A 385 22.22 -2.17 -8.58
C TRP A 385 23.07 -3.26 -7.93
N GLU A 386 22.91 -3.45 -6.62
CA GLU A 386 23.57 -4.53 -5.90
C GLU A 386 23.11 -5.89 -6.41
N GLU A 387 21.80 -6.07 -6.61
CA GLU A 387 21.18 -7.34 -7.03
C GLU A 387 21.49 -7.69 -8.48
N VAL A 388 21.33 -6.75 -9.42
CA VAL A 388 21.65 -7.00 -10.85
C VAL A 388 23.15 -7.10 -11.10
N GLY A 389 23.96 -6.46 -10.25
CA GLY A 389 25.41 -6.49 -10.27
C GLY A 389 25.99 -6.18 -11.65
N LYS A 390 26.87 -7.07 -12.14
CA LYS A 390 27.59 -6.88 -13.40
C LYS A 390 26.69 -6.72 -14.62
N LYS A 391 25.45 -7.23 -14.58
CA LYS A 391 24.51 -7.11 -15.70
C LYS A 391 24.11 -5.66 -15.96
N GLY A 392 24.12 -4.79 -14.95
CA GLY A 392 23.77 -3.38 -15.08
C GLY A 392 24.94 -2.46 -15.47
N TYR A 393 26.15 -2.98 -15.65
CA TYR A 393 27.36 -2.15 -15.78
C TYR A 393 27.46 -1.35 -17.08
N ASP A 394 26.69 -1.73 -18.10
CA ASP A 394 26.62 -1.01 -19.36
C ASP A 394 25.68 0.21 -19.27
N LEU A 395 24.85 0.28 -18.22
CA LEU A 395 23.90 1.38 -17.99
C LEU A 395 24.44 2.43 -17.00
N THR A 396 25.42 2.09 -16.17
CA THR A 396 25.95 3.01 -15.14
C THR A 396 27.40 2.72 -14.76
N SER A 397 28.13 3.75 -14.31
CA SER A 397 29.48 3.61 -13.76
C SER A 397 29.52 3.21 -12.28
N ILE A 398 28.37 3.15 -11.62
CA ILE A 398 28.21 2.87 -10.19
C ILE A 398 28.64 1.44 -9.85
N ARG A 399 29.46 1.28 -8.80
CA ARG A 399 29.86 -0.02 -8.25
C ARG A 399 29.61 -0.05 -6.74
N LEU A 400 28.97 -1.12 -6.27
CA LEU A 400 28.72 -1.35 -4.85
C LEU A 400 29.64 -2.45 -4.34
N ARG A 401 30.27 -2.21 -3.18
CA ARG A 401 31.26 -3.13 -2.55
C ARG A 401 30.99 -3.35 -1.06
N GLY A 402 29.76 -3.13 -0.62
CA GLY A 402 29.35 -3.27 0.78
C GLY A 402 29.88 -2.18 1.72
N ARG A 403 30.58 -1.15 1.22
CA ARG A 403 30.98 0.02 2.01
C ARG A 403 29.75 0.86 2.37
N LYS A 404 29.76 1.38 3.59
CA LYS A 404 28.74 2.29 4.13
C LYS A 404 29.42 3.46 4.83
N ILE A 405 28.73 4.58 4.89
CA ILE A 405 29.15 5.75 5.67
C ILE A 405 27.99 6.21 6.54
N SER A 406 28.30 6.94 7.60
CA SER A 406 27.32 7.68 8.39
C SER A 406 27.60 9.16 8.26
N ALA A 407 26.63 9.94 7.77
CA ALA A 407 26.83 11.35 7.45
C ALA A 407 25.63 12.20 7.85
N ASN A 408 25.88 13.43 8.30
CA ASN A 408 24.84 14.42 8.59
C ASN A 408 25.07 15.75 7.87
N ARG A 409 26.13 15.86 7.06
CA ARG A 409 26.42 17.00 6.19
C ARG A 409 26.13 16.63 4.76
N TYR A 410 25.46 17.51 4.04
CA TYR A 410 25.10 17.28 2.64
C TYR A 410 25.62 18.39 1.75
N ARG A 411 25.72 18.10 0.46
CA ARG A 411 25.89 19.07 -0.61
C ARG A 411 24.78 18.85 -1.62
N VAL A 412 23.98 19.88 -1.86
CA VAL A 412 22.85 19.85 -2.79
C VAL A 412 23.16 20.80 -3.93
N GLU A 413 23.11 20.28 -5.16
CA GLU A 413 23.23 21.05 -6.39
C GLU A 413 21.90 21.72 -6.75
N SER A 414 21.93 23.00 -7.14
CA SER A 414 20.78 23.66 -7.74
C SER A 414 20.54 23.18 -9.16
N ALA A 415 19.28 23.07 -9.58
CA ALA A 415 18.91 22.78 -10.96
C ALA A 415 19.16 24.01 -11.86
N ALA A 416 20.42 24.39 -12.06
CA ALA A 416 20.75 25.55 -12.90
C ALA A 416 20.50 25.23 -14.37
N ILE A 417 19.57 25.96 -15.01
CA ILE A 417 19.22 25.81 -16.43
C ILE A 417 20.31 26.41 -17.35
N LYS A 418 21.13 27.35 -16.84
CA LYS A 418 22.28 27.95 -17.55
C LYS A 418 23.41 28.33 -16.58
N GLY A 419 24.65 27.96 -16.91
CA GLY A 419 25.86 28.32 -16.14
C GLY A 419 26.36 27.19 -15.23
N HIS A 420 27.38 27.50 -14.42
CA HIS A 420 27.85 26.56 -13.39
C HIS A 420 26.80 26.43 -12.27
N PRO A 421 26.50 25.21 -11.81
CA PRO A 421 25.52 25.03 -10.75
C PRO A 421 26.00 25.67 -9.45
N THR A 422 25.04 26.17 -8.67
CA THR A 422 25.29 26.62 -7.29
C THR A 422 25.03 25.48 -6.32
N TYR A 423 25.56 25.59 -5.10
CA TYR A 423 25.45 24.53 -4.10
C TYR A 423 25.01 25.08 -2.75
N SER A 424 24.15 24.33 -2.06
CA SER A 424 23.86 24.52 -0.63
C SER A 424 24.43 23.37 0.19
N PHE A 425 24.72 23.64 1.47
CA PHE A 425 25.36 22.68 2.37
C PHE A 425 24.53 22.46 3.64
N PRO A 426 23.35 21.83 3.55
CA PRO A 426 22.50 21.62 4.72
C PRO A 426 23.04 20.51 5.62
N TYR A 427 22.54 20.49 6.85
CA TYR A 427 22.85 19.48 7.86
C TYR A 427 21.57 18.83 8.39
N SER A 428 21.62 17.54 8.73
CA SER A 428 20.60 16.86 9.52
C SER A 428 21.00 16.82 10.99
N ASP A 429 20.00 16.80 11.88
CA ASP A 429 20.24 16.76 13.34
C ASP A 429 20.94 15.47 13.79
N LYS A 430 20.66 14.36 13.09
CA LYS A 430 21.26 13.05 13.32
C LYS A 430 21.89 12.53 12.03
N PRO A 431 22.97 11.74 12.11
CA PRO A 431 23.56 11.14 10.94
C PRO A 431 22.63 10.06 10.35
N VAL A 432 22.75 9.89 9.03
CA VAL A 432 22.08 8.86 8.24
C VAL A 432 23.14 7.92 7.70
N THR A 433 22.92 6.61 7.84
CA THR A 433 23.82 5.60 7.29
C THR A 433 23.36 5.20 5.89
N ILE A 434 24.24 5.36 4.91
CA ILE A 434 23.96 5.08 3.49
C ILE A 434 25.04 4.15 2.88
N PRO A 435 24.70 3.36 1.85
CA PRO A 435 25.68 2.65 1.05
C PRO A 435 26.55 3.61 0.24
N VAL A 436 27.80 3.24 0.02
CA VAL A 436 28.73 3.96 -0.84
C VAL A 436 28.59 3.48 -2.28
N ALA A 437 27.91 4.27 -3.11
CA ALA A 437 27.90 4.11 -4.55
C ALA A 437 29.23 4.63 -5.14
N GLU A 438 30.17 3.73 -5.47
CA GLU A 438 31.43 4.11 -6.11
C GLU A 438 31.19 4.45 -7.59
N PHE A 439 31.02 5.72 -7.91
CA PHE A 439 30.82 6.20 -9.27
C PHE A 439 32.11 6.77 -9.90
N ARG A 440 32.13 6.96 -11.22
CA ARG A 440 33.25 7.55 -11.96
C ARG A 440 32.92 9.00 -12.34
N ASN A 441 33.80 9.91 -11.92
CA ASN A 441 33.67 11.33 -12.24
C ASN A 441 33.53 11.53 -13.75
N ASN A 442 32.62 12.42 -14.16
CA ASN A 442 32.27 12.71 -15.56
C ASN A 442 31.64 11.54 -16.34
N SER A 443 31.37 10.40 -15.70
CA SER A 443 30.50 9.35 -16.25
C SER A 443 29.14 9.40 -15.59
N THR A 444 29.12 9.40 -14.25
CA THR A 444 27.91 9.58 -13.44
C THR A 444 28.01 10.92 -12.73
N TRP A 445 26.93 11.71 -12.77
CA TRP A 445 26.87 13.01 -12.13
C TRP A 445 26.24 12.92 -10.74
N ALA A 446 26.82 13.60 -9.75
CA ALA A 446 26.35 13.52 -8.37
C ALA A 446 25.68 14.83 -7.94
N VAL A 447 24.35 14.82 -8.02
CA VAL A 447 23.48 15.97 -7.76
C VAL A 447 23.30 16.24 -6.28
N VAL A 448 23.14 15.18 -5.48
CA VAL A 448 23.14 15.28 -4.02
C VAL A 448 24.26 14.40 -3.49
N LYS A 449 25.04 14.93 -2.55
CA LYS A 449 26.07 14.18 -1.84
C LYS A 449 25.87 14.26 -0.34
N ALA A 450 26.27 13.21 0.36
CA ALA A 450 26.54 13.22 1.79
C ALA A 450 28.06 13.24 2.02
N SER A 451 28.51 13.94 3.06
CA SER A 451 29.92 14.09 3.40
C SER A 451 30.22 13.53 4.77
N HIS A 452 31.34 12.80 4.86
CA HIS A 452 31.94 12.34 6.11
C HIS A 452 33.39 12.79 6.09
N ASP A 453 33.74 13.69 7.00
CA ASP A 453 35.04 14.38 7.05
C ASP A 453 35.49 14.96 5.70
N GLU A 454 36.57 14.42 5.12
CA GLU A 454 37.18 14.89 3.87
C GLU A 454 36.60 14.21 2.61
N GLU A 455 35.72 13.22 2.76
CA GLU A 455 35.11 12.49 1.65
C GLU A 455 33.63 12.87 1.43
N SER A 456 33.16 12.70 0.19
CA SER A 456 31.74 12.89 -0.16
C SER A 456 31.27 11.82 -1.14
N PHE A 457 30.03 11.38 -0.94
CA PHE A 457 29.46 10.21 -1.59
C PHE A 457 28.06 10.54 -2.11
N GLY A 458 27.66 9.93 -3.23
CA GLY A 458 26.38 10.23 -3.87
C GLY A 458 25.19 9.77 -3.04
N ILE A 459 24.20 10.66 -2.88
CA ILE A 459 22.84 10.33 -2.43
C ILE A 459 21.92 10.22 -3.64
N LEU A 460 21.95 11.21 -4.53
CA LEU A 460 21.22 11.22 -5.79
C LEU A 460 22.21 11.40 -6.92
N LEU A 461 22.29 10.40 -7.76
CA LEU A 461 23.20 10.30 -8.90
C LEU A 461 22.38 10.30 -10.19
N ARG A 462 22.95 10.84 -11.27
CA ARG A 462 22.35 10.84 -12.61
C ARG A 462 23.32 10.20 -13.60
N ASP A 463 22.82 9.23 -14.34
CA ASP A 463 23.41 8.72 -15.58
C ASP A 463 22.44 9.04 -16.74
N ASP A 464 22.98 9.21 -17.94
CA ASP A 464 22.20 9.41 -19.16
C ASP A 464 22.48 8.23 -20.10
N TYR A 465 21.44 7.65 -20.70
CA TYR A 465 21.55 6.51 -21.62
C TYR A 465 20.64 6.72 -22.82
N CYS A 466 21.23 6.93 -24.01
CA CYS A 466 20.50 7.44 -25.18
C CYS A 466 19.76 8.73 -24.82
N ASP A 467 18.44 8.77 -25.03
CA ASP A 467 17.57 9.89 -24.66
C ASP A 467 16.94 9.72 -23.26
N GLY A 468 17.23 8.61 -22.58
CA GLY A 468 16.70 8.29 -21.25
C GLY A 468 17.61 8.74 -20.10
N HIS A 469 17.01 8.84 -18.91
CA HIS A 469 17.66 9.31 -17.69
C HIS A 469 17.54 8.30 -16.56
N ILE A 470 18.66 8.00 -15.91
CA ILE A 470 18.71 7.11 -14.75
C ILE A 470 19.10 7.90 -13.51
N TRP A 471 18.18 8.00 -12.56
CA TRP A 471 18.41 8.54 -11.24
C TRP A 471 18.70 7.41 -10.27
N THR A 472 19.90 7.35 -9.71
CA THR A 472 20.20 6.40 -8.63
C THR A 472 20.11 7.07 -7.27
N ILE A 473 19.28 6.53 -6.38
CA ILE A 473 19.16 6.96 -4.99
C ILE A 473 19.86 5.98 -4.04
N ALA A 474 20.72 6.50 -3.17
CA ALA A 474 21.33 5.74 -2.09
C ALA A 474 20.30 5.52 -0.98
N ALA A 475 19.77 4.30 -0.90
CA ALA A 475 18.79 3.93 0.10
C ALA A 475 19.47 3.83 1.48
N PRO A 476 18.99 4.57 2.51
CA PRO A 476 19.51 4.43 3.86
C PRO A 476 19.37 2.99 4.38
N ASP A 477 20.28 2.58 5.26
CA ASP A 477 20.20 1.26 5.92
C ASP A 477 18.89 1.07 6.72
N ALA A 478 18.40 2.16 7.30
CA ALA A 478 17.08 2.23 7.91
C ALA A 478 16.23 3.22 7.10
N PHE A 479 15.24 2.74 6.35
CA PHE A 479 14.42 3.60 5.49
C PHE A 479 13.73 4.78 6.18
N PRO A 480 13.31 4.72 7.46
CA PRO A 480 12.83 5.91 8.17
C PRO A 480 13.83 7.07 8.23
N ASP A 481 15.12 6.84 7.96
CA ASP A 481 16.14 7.89 7.93
C ASP A 481 15.98 8.84 6.74
N TYR A 482 15.18 8.50 5.71
CA TYR A 482 14.71 9.49 4.74
C TYR A 482 14.04 10.68 5.42
N TYR A 483 13.35 10.47 6.56
CA TYR A 483 12.70 11.55 7.31
C TYR A 483 13.68 12.52 7.98
N ARG A 484 14.94 12.11 8.14
CA ARG A 484 16.01 12.95 8.72
C ARG A 484 16.71 13.81 7.66
N MET A 485 16.51 13.51 6.38
CA MET A 485 17.14 14.28 5.32
C MET A 485 16.61 15.73 5.31
N PRO A 486 17.47 16.74 5.22
CA PRO A 486 17.04 18.14 5.26
C PRO A 486 16.17 18.51 4.05
N SER A 487 15.28 19.50 4.21
CA SER A 487 14.37 19.95 3.14
C SER A 487 15.07 20.21 1.80
N PRO A 488 16.25 20.86 1.70
CA PRO A 488 16.91 21.05 0.41
C PRO A 488 17.31 19.73 -0.28
N VAL A 489 17.66 18.67 0.47
CA VAL A 489 17.96 17.34 -0.08
C VAL A 489 16.70 16.74 -0.68
N LEU A 490 15.62 16.70 0.09
CA LEU A 490 14.34 16.10 -0.34
C LEU A 490 13.70 16.88 -1.50
N SER A 491 13.75 18.21 -1.44
CA SER A 491 13.25 19.09 -2.50
C SER A 491 13.98 18.82 -3.82
N ARG A 492 15.31 18.63 -3.78
CA ARG A 492 16.09 18.31 -4.97
C ARG A 492 15.77 16.91 -5.53
N ILE A 493 15.48 15.93 -4.66
CA ILE A 493 15.03 14.60 -5.08
C ILE A 493 13.67 14.70 -5.78
N ARG A 494 12.70 15.39 -5.19
CA ARG A 494 11.36 15.62 -5.79
C ARG A 494 11.44 16.35 -7.12
N GLN A 495 12.28 17.40 -7.21
CA GLN A 495 12.51 18.16 -8.44
C GLN A 495 13.08 17.31 -9.58
N ALA A 496 13.79 16.22 -9.29
CA ALA A 496 14.32 15.33 -10.32
C ALA A 496 13.23 14.47 -11.00
N LEU A 497 12.10 14.28 -10.31
CA LEU A 497 11.05 13.32 -10.67
C LEU A 497 9.65 13.97 -10.52
N PRO A 498 9.36 15.07 -11.23
CA PRO A 498 8.06 15.73 -11.12
C PRO A 498 7.00 14.94 -11.90
N VAL A 499 5.97 14.43 -11.23
CA VAL A 499 4.84 13.76 -11.89
C VAL A 499 3.80 14.81 -12.31
N ASN A 500 3.36 14.76 -13.56
CA ASN A 500 2.50 15.79 -14.17
C ASN A 500 3.06 17.22 -14.06
N GLY A 501 4.40 17.34 -13.92
CA GLY A 501 5.06 18.61 -13.68
C GLY A 501 4.82 19.19 -12.28
N ILE A 502 4.46 18.37 -11.30
CA ILE A 502 4.19 18.75 -9.91
C ILE A 502 5.30 18.24 -9.00
N TRP A 503 5.86 19.12 -8.18
CA TRP A 503 6.76 18.78 -7.08
C TRP A 503 6.71 19.87 -6.01
N PHE A 504 7.34 19.67 -4.85
CA PHE A 504 7.37 20.69 -3.80
C PHE A 504 8.67 20.80 -3.01
N GLU A 505 8.98 22.02 -2.59
CA GLU A 505 9.99 22.33 -1.60
C GLU A 505 9.39 22.24 -0.20
N GLY A 506 10.06 21.52 0.70
CA GLY A 506 9.57 21.35 2.06
C GLY A 506 10.20 20.17 2.80
N PRO A 507 9.84 19.98 4.08
CA PRO A 507 10.38 18.91 4.91
C PRO A 507 9.89 17.52 4.48
N SER A 508 10.35 16.49 5.19
CA SER A 508 9.86 15.12 5.09
C SER A 508 8.45 14.96 5.66
N ARG A 509 7.89 13.73 5.60
CA ARG A 509 6.57 13.38 6.16
C ARG A 509 5.42 14.18 5.56
N ILE A 510 5.55 14.48 4.28
CA ILE A 510 4.53 15.10 3.45
C ILE A 510 4.49 14.29 2.17
N SER A 511 3.35 13.69 1.87
CA SER A 511 3.12 12.99 0.60
C SER A 511 2.44 13.89 -0.42
N LEU A 512 2.76 13.64 -1.67
CA LEU A 512 2.06 14.16 -2.84
C LEU A 512 1.34 12.97 -3.50
N PHE A 513 0.07 13.14 -3.81
CA PHE A 513 -0.73 12.19 -4.59
C PHE A 513 -1.22 12.90 -5.83
N ALA A 514 -0.90 12.40 -7.02
CA ALA A 514 -1.27 13.01 -8.28
C ALA A 514 -2.36 12.17 -8.97
N TYR A 515 -3.18 12.85 -9.76
CA TYR A 515 -4.28 12.24 -10.52
C TYR A 515 -4.19 12.60 -12.01
N ASP A 516 -4.80 11.76 -12.85
CA ASP A 516 -4.85 11.91 -14.31
C ASP A 516 -5.72 13.08 -14.81
N ASN A 517 -6.46 13.72 -13.92
CA ASN A 517 -7.42 14.79 -14.24
C ASN A 517 -6.92 16.20 -13.85
N ASP A 518 -5.60 16.41 -13.87
CA ASP A 518 -4.97 17.68 -13.47
C ASP A 518 -5.32 18.08 -12.03
N SER A 519 -5.36 17.12 -11.11
CA SER A 519 -5.51 17.39 -9.67
C SER A 519 -4.48 16.66 -8.82
N PHE A 520 -4.26 17.14 -7.61
CA PHE A 520 -3.36 16.51 -6.65
C PHE A 520 -3.74 16.80 -5.19
N ILE A 521 -3.32 15.91 -4.29
CA ILE A 521 -3.42 16.08 -2.84
C ILE A 521 -2.01 16.21 -2.26
N VAL A 522 -1.86 17.14 -1.31
CA VAL A 522 -0.69 17.16 -0.42
C VAL A 522 -1.15 16.76 0.97
N TYR A 523 -0.51 15.74 1.55
CA TYR A 523 -0.87 15.22 2.86
C TYR A 523 0.34 15.19 3.83
N PRO A 524 0.37 16.09 4.83
CA PRO A 524 1.30 16.01 5.95
C PRO A 524 0.81 15.02 7.02
N TYR A 525 1.68 14.10 7.41
CA TYR A 525 1.34 13.05 8.38
C TYR A 525 1.33 13.56 9.82
N VAL A 526 0.47 12.97 10.65
CA VAL A 526 0.46 13.19 12.11
C VAL A 526 1.51 12.28 12.75
N MET A 527 2.67 12.86 13.05
CA MET A 527 3.80 12.14 13.66
C MET A 527 4.52 13.00 14.69
N ASP A 528 5.34 12.35 15.51
CA ASP A 528 6.19 13.02 16.50
C ASP A 528 7.01 14.16 15.88
N ASN A 529 6.96 15.32 16.54
CA ASN A 529 7.68 16.53 16.16
C ASN A 529 7.34 17.07 14.76
N VAL A 530 6.20 16.70 14.17
CA VAL A 530 5.67 17.35 12.97
C VAL A 530 4.79 18.53 13.38
N GLN A 531 5.02 19.67 12.77
CA GLN A 531 4.24 20.90 12.97
C GLN A 531 3.66 21.37 11.63
N ARG A 532 2.78 22.37 11.69
CA ARG A 532 2.32 23.07 10.50
C ARG A 532 3.50 23.74 9.80
N GLU A 533 3.62 23.52 8.50
CA GLU A 533 4.69 24.09 7.68
C GLU A 533 4.10 24.77 6.43
N ASP A 534 4.82 25.77 5.92
CA ASP A 534 4.53 26.34 4.60
C ASP A 534 5.47 25.68 3.58
N ILE A 535 4.90 25.11 2.51
CA ILE A 535 5.63 24.48 1.41
C ILE A 535 5.49 25.31 0.13
N LEU A 536 6.46 25.19 -0.77
CA LEU A 536 6.38 25.77 -2.12
C LEU A 536 6.10 24.65 -3.11
N VAL A 537 4.90 24.63 -3.68
CA VAL A 537 4.51 23.66 -4.70
C VAL A 537 4.75 24.27 -6.07
N HIS A 538 5.55 23.59 -6.88
CA HIS A 538 5.85 23.94 -8.25
C HIS A 538 4.92 23.15 -9.16
N VAL A 539 4.24 23.85 -10.07
CA VAL A 539 3.33 23.24 -11.04
C VAL A 539 3.61 23.81 -12.42
N LYS A 540 4.11 22.95 -13.30
CA LYS A 540 4.41 23.29 -14.70
C LYS A 540 3.14 23.69 -15.44
N GLY A 541 3.15 24.87 -16.06
CA GLY A 541 2.08 25.38 -16.93
C GLY A 541 0.79 25.79 -16.20
N ALA A 542 0.79 25.89 -14.87
CA ALA A 542 -0.38 26.34 -14.12
C ALA A 542 -0.51 27.87 -14.13
N LYS A 543 -1.74 28.36 -14.24
CA LYS A 543 -2.11 29.77 -14.02
C LYS A 543 -2.60 30.02 -12.60
N ALA A 544 -3.25 29.03 -11.99
CA ALA A 544 -3.72 29.05 -10.61
C ALA A 544 -4.04 27.62 -10.13
N LEU A 545 -4.32 27.48 -8.84
CA LEU A 545 -4.93 26.29 -8.27
C LEU A 545 -6.33 26.59 -7.76
N GLU A 546 -7.18 25.58 -7.71
CA GLU A 546 -8.44 25.61 -6.97
C GLU A 546 -8.37 24.60 -5.80
N GLU A 547 -8.38 25.11 -4.57
CA GLU A 547 -8.33 24.33 -3.33
C GLU A 547 -9.72 23.85 -2.90
N PHE A 548 -9.80 22.57 -2.49
CA PHE A 548 -10.98 21.98 -1.87
C PHE A 548 -10.63 20.99 -0.73
N PRO A 549 -11.38 20.96 0.39
CA PRO A 549 -12.36 21.97 0.77
C PRO A 549 -11.67 23.29 1.08
N LYS A 550 -12.42 24.38 0.99
CA LYS A 550 -11.92 25.72 1.33
C LYS A 550 -11.39 25.73 2.76
N HIS A 551 -10.28 26.43 2.99
CA HIS A 551 -9.71 26.61 4.33
C HIS A 551 -10.72 27.07 5.40
N PHE A 552 -11.67 27.94 5.01
CA PHE A 552 -12.87 28.27 5.78
C PHE A 552 -14.01 28.58 4.79
N PRO A 553 -15.29 28.47 5.19
CA PRO A 553 -16.42 28.60 4.24
C PRO A 553 -16.43 29.90 3.42
N MET A 554 -15.93 31.00 3.99
CA MET A 554 -15.85 32.31 3.34
C MET A 554 -14.56 32.53 2.53
N ALA A 555 -13.59 31.60 2.54
CA ALA A 555 -12.36 31.73 1.80
C ALA A 555 -12.62 31.64 0.28
N GLN A 556 -11.74 32.26 -0.49
CA GLN A 556 -11.65 31.98 -1.92
C GLN A 556 -11.02 30.59 -2.11
N SER A 557 -11.57 29.77 -3.01
CA SER A 557 -10.96 28.49 -3.38
C SER A 557 -9.76 28.67 -4.29
N ARG A 558 -9.71 29.78 -5.04
CA ARG A 558 -8.64 30.09 -5.96
C ARG A 558 -7.36 30.49 -5.23
N VAL A 559 -6.26 29.80 -5.52
CA VAL A 559 -4.92 30.10 -5.04
C VAL A 559 -4.11 30.64 -6.22
N GLU A 560 -3.69 31.90 -6.12
CA GLU A 560 -2.82 32.52 -7.12
C GLU A 560 -1.36 32.11 -6.89
N PRO A 561 -0.55 32.01 -7.95
CA PRO A 561 0.87 31.73 -7.81
C PRO A 561 1.56 32.86 -7.04
N LEU A 562 2.52 32.49 -6.18
CA LEU A 562 3.40 33.43 -5.50
C LEU A 562 4.33 34.12 -6.50
N TYR A 563 4.85 33.35 -7.46
CA TYR A 563 5.61 33.81 -8.61
C TYR A 563 5.64 32.70 -9.69
N THR A 564 6.21 33.03 -10.85
CA THR A 564 6.47 32.08 -11.94
C THR A 564 7.96 32.05 -12.27
N GLU A 565 8.55 30.87 -12.41
CA GLU A 565 9.93 30.65 -12.81
C GLU A 565 9.97 29.82 -14.10
N GLY A 566 10.30 30.45 -15.22
CA GLY A 566 10.20 29.81 -16.53
C GLY A 566 8.74 29.47 -16.88
N ASP A 567 8.45 28.19 -17.08
CA ASP A 567 7.11 27.65 -17.30
C ASP A 567 6.48 27.04 -16.03
N GLU A 568 7.14 27.11 -14.87
CA GLU A 568 6.61 26.64 -13.60
C GLU A 568 5.97 27.79 -12.80
N ALA A 569 4.75 27.57 -12.31
CA ALA A 569 4.10 28.44 -11.35
C ALA A 569 4.31 27.90 -9.94
N VAL A 570 4.71 28.77 -9.02
CA VAL A 570 5.07 28.39 -7.65
C VAL A 570 3.99 28.87 -6.69
N PHE A 571 3.40 27.95 -5.93
CA PHE A 571 2.32 28.19 -4.99
C PHE A 571 2.81 28.00 -3.57
N LYS A 572 2.46 28.92 -2.68
CA LYS A 572 2.69 28.74 -1.24
C LYS A 572 1.47 28.06 -0.62
N LEU A 573 1.62 26.79 -0.23
CA LEU A 573 0.56 26.01 0.41
C LEU A 573 0.90 25.73 1.87
N SER A 574 -0.12 25.54 2.70
CA SER A 574 0.07 25.22 4.11
C SER A 574 -0.16 23.73 4.38
N ALA A 575 0.89 23.04 4.79
CA ALA A 575 0.88 21.63 5.16
C ALA A 575 0.58 21.52 6.67
N MET A 576 -0.69 21.33 7.00
CA MET A 576 -1.17 21.11 8.38
C MET A 576 -1.39 19.61 8.66
N PRO A 577 -0.65 18.99 9.60
CA PRO A 577 -0.80 17.56 9.92
C PRO A 577 -2.25 17.14 10.16
N GLY A 578 -2.66 16.01 9.56
CA GLY A 578 -4.00 15.46 9.73
C GLY A 578 -5.08 16.13 8.88
N VAL A 579 -4.72 17.15 8.08
CA VAL A 579 -5.63 17.85 7.18
C VAL A 579 -5.29 17.52 5.74
N PHE A 580 -6.25 16.94 5.02
CA PHE A 580 -6.14 16.69 3.58
C PHE A 580 -6.91 17.74 2.78
N LYS A 581 -6.33 18.14 1.65
CA LYS A 581 -6.95 19.01 0.65
C LYS A 581 -6.53 18.57 -0.74
N ILE A 582 -7.44 18.68 -1.69
CA ILE A 582 -7.19 18.48 -3.11
C ILE A 582 -7.10 19.83 -3.82
N TYR A 583 -6.24 19.90 -4.81
CA TYR A 583 -6.02 21.08 -5.64
C TYR A 583 -6.24 20.70 -7.09
N SER A 584 -7.16 21.37 -7.77
CA SER A 584 -7.32 21.27 -9.22
C SER A 584 -6.44 22.33 -9.89
N ILE A 585 -5.74 21.93 -10.95
CA ILE A 585 -4.81 22.80 -11.69
C ILE A 585 -5.57 23.55 -12.77
N ILE A 586 -5.45 24.87 -12.77
CA ILE A 586 -6.02 25.74 -13.82
C ILE A 586 -4.91 26.10 -14.78
N ARG A 587 -4.91 25.50 -15.98
CA ARG A 587 -3.87 25.72 -17.02
C ARG A 587 -4.14 26.90 -17.96
#